data_AF-A0A5D2TDQ4-F1
#
_entry.id   AF-A0A5D2TDQ4-F1
#
_cell.length_a   1.000
_cell.length_b   1.000
_cell.length_c   1.000
_cell.angle_alpha   90.00
_cell.angle_beta   90.00
_cell.angle_gamma   90.00
#
_symmetry.space_group_name_H-M   'P 1'
#
loop_
_entity.id
_entity.type
_entity.pdbx_description
1 polymer ?
#
loop_
_entity_poly.entity_id
_entity_poly.type
_entity_poly.pdbx_seq_one_letter_code
_entity_poly.pdbx_strand_id
1 'polypeptide(L)'
;MPKQEVERWFEKVVQKLGHAQDVEDKISEGKYLFRSCLGKLVDEAVQAMKELHAEGNFSGGLVVNDPSTIAVNLPTPEVVGATNVREEIYQYLMGDAVESIAVWGMGGIGKTTIMKDVHNRLLKESKFRKLIWVTVSEVFDIRKLQKDIASELERNLSPYWQLFYIL
;
A
#
# COMPACT_ATOMS: atom_id res chain seq x y z
N MET A 1 -12.89 0.86 -0.30
CA MET A 1 -13.11 2.07 0.54
C MET A 1 -12.25 1.96 1.79
N PRO A 2 -11.62 3.04 2.27
CA PRO A 2 -11.06 3.06 3.62
C PRO A 2 -12.19 2.84 4.63
N LYS A 3 -11.89 2.26 5.80
CA LYS A 3 -12.88 2.23 6.87
C LYS A 3 -13.18 3.66 7.33
N GLN A 4 -14.41 3.92 7.77
CA GLN A 4 -14.84 5.23 8.27
C GLN A 4 -13.96 5.75 9.43
N GLU A 5 -13.33 4.84 10.18
CA GLU A 5 -12.33 5.16 11.21
C GLU A 5 -11.07 5.81 10.64
N VAL A 6 -10.61 5.36 9.47
CA VAL A 6 -9.43 5.87 8.77
C VAL A 6 -9.74 7.25 8.17
N GLU A 7 -10.92 7.43 7.57
CA GLU A 7 -11.37 8.73 7.05
C GLU A 7 -11.45 9.77 8.17
N ARG A 8 -12.10 9.41 9.30
CA ARG A 8 -12.18 10.28 10.48
C ARG A 8 -10.81 10.61 11.06
N TRP A 9 -9.88 9.65 11.05
CA TRP A 9 -8.52 9.90 11.49
C TRP A 9 -7.78 10.86 10.54
N PHE A 10 -7.93 10.70 9.22
CA PHE A 10 -7.37 11.64 8.23
C PHE A 10 -7.91 13.06 8.42
N GLU A 11 -9.22 13.23 8.68
CA GLU A 11 -9.82 14.54 8.98
C GLU A 11 -9.15 15.19 10.20
N LYS A 12 -8.95 14.42 11.28
CA LYS A 12 -8.24 14.91 12.48
C LYS A 12 -6.80 15.30 12.17
N VAL A 13 -6.09 14.54 11.34
CA VAL A 13 -4.71 14.84 10.92
C VAL A 13 -4.66 16.17 10.16
N VAL A 14 -5.55 16.36 9.18
CA VAL A 14 -5.63 17.62 8.41
C VAL A 14 -5.91 18.81 9.32
N GLN A 15 -6.86 18.66 10.25
CA GLN A 15 -7.19 19.72 11.21
C GLN A 15 -6.00 20.11 12.10
N LYS A 16 -5.28 19.12 12.66
CA LYS A 16 -4.15 19.37 13.56
C LYS A 16 -2.93 19.92 12.83
N LEU A 17 -2.69 19.51 11.58
CA LEU A 17 -1.67 20.11 10.73
C LEU A 17 -1.97 21.59 10.45
N GLY A 18 -3.23 21.92 10.12
CA GLY A 18 -3.64 23.31 9.94
C GLY A 18 -3.42 24.17 11.19
N HIS A 19 -3.66 23.62 12.38
CA HIS A 19 -3.38 24.32 13.63
C HIS A 19 -1.87 24.50 13.90
N ALA A 20 -1.06 23.48 13.62
CA ALA A 20 0.40 23.58 13.75
C ALA A 20 0.99 24.64 12.81
N GLN A 21 0.48 24.71 11.57
CA GLN A 21 0.87 25.73 10.59
C GLN A 21 0.49 27.15 11.07
N ASP A 22 -0.72 27.35 11.58
CA ASP A 22 -1.17 28.64 12.14
C ASP A 22 -0.32 29.08 13.34
N VAL A 23 0.10 28.14 14.19
CA VAL A 23 1.04 28.42 15.30
C VAL A 23 2.41 28.83 14.75
N GLU A 24 2.93 28.11 13.75
CA GLU A 24 4.22 28.43 13.11
C GLU A 24 4.20 29.81 12.44
N ASP A 25 3.15 30.12 11.70
CA ASP A 25 2.95 31.40 11.02
C ASP A 25 2.93 32.56 12.03
N LYS A 26 2.15 32.45 13.11
CA LYS A 26 2.07 33.50 14.15
C LYS A 26 3.38 33.71 14.90
N ILE A 27 4.19 32.65 15.05
CA ILE A 27 5.55 32.75 15.62
C ILE A 27 6.47 33.49 14.65
N SER A 28 6.41 33.14 13.36
CA SER A 28 7.23 33.76 12.32
C SER A 28 6.93 35.26 12.15
N GLU A 29 5.68 35.66 12.36
CA GLU A 29 5.22 37.04 12.29
C GLU A 29 5.45 37.84 13.60
N GLY A 30 6.01 37.20 14.64
CA GLY A 30 6.30 37.86 15.92
C GLY A 30 5.06 38.31 16.70
N LYS A 31 3.88 37.70 16.45
CA LYS A 31 2.58 38.13 17.02
C LYS A 31 2.38 37.79 18.51
N TYR A 32 3.38 37.23 19.20
CA TYR A 32 3.31 36.85 20.61
C TYR A 32 4.36 37.56 21.47
N LEU A 33 3.88 38.25 22.52
CA LEU A 33 4.69 39.12 23.37
C LEU A 33 5.40 38.41 24.53
N PHE A 34 5.06 37.15 24.85
CA PHE A 34 5.65 36.41 25.98
C PHE A 34 6.12 35.00 25.57
N ARG A 35 7.40 34.72 25.87
CA ARG A 35 8.10 33.45 25.57
C ARG A 35 7.43 32.22 26.17
N SER A 36 6.78 32.35 27.34
CA SER A 36 6.11 31.24 28.05
C SER A 36 4.85 30.77 27.34
N CYS A 37 4.06 31.68 26.75
CA CYS A 37 2.88 31.34 25.96
C CYS A 37 3.25 30.60 24.67
N LEU A 38 4.40 30.97 24.09
CA LEU A 38 4.95 30.35 22.89
C LEU A 38 5.35 28.90 23.13
N GLY A 39 6.09 28.63 24.21
CA GLY A 39 6.47 27.27 24.60
C GLY A 39 5.25 26.39 24.82
N LYS A 40 4.22 26.91 25.51
CA LYS A 40 2.99 26.17 25.79
C LYS A 40 2.22 25.77 24.52
N LEU A 41 2.09 26.67 23.54
CA LEU A 41 1.41 26.36 22.26
C LEU A 41 2.17 25.30 21.45
N VAL A 42 3.50 25.39 21.40
CA VAL A 42 4.35 24.41 20.72
C VAL A 42 4.24 23.04 21.40
N ASP A 43 4.29 22.99 22.73
CA ASP A 43 4.16 21.75 23.49
C ASP A 43 2.79 21.08 23.25
N GLU A 44 1.71 21.86 23.23
CA GLU A 44 0.35 21.37 22.93
C GLU A 44 0.24 20.80 21.50
N ALA A 45 0.83 21.47 20.51
CA ALA A 45 0.85 20.99 19.13
C ALA A 45 1.67 19.69 18.97
N VAL A 46 2.85 19.64 19.59
CA VAL A 46 3.72 18.45 19.60
C VAL A 46 3.02 17.27 20.28
N GLN A 47 2.35 17.51 21.41
CA GLN A 47 1.63 16.47 22.12
C GLN A 47 0.45 15.92 21.31
N ALA A 48 -0.33 16.80 20.67
CA ALA A 48 -1.42 16.40 19.79
C ALA A 48 -0.93 15.58 18.59
N MET A 49 0.24 15.90 18.02
CA MET A 49 0.86 15.11 16.95
C MET A 49 1.27 13.71 17.42
N LYS A 50 1.80 13.57 18.64
CA LYS A 50 2.14 12.26 19.22
C LYS A 50 0.91 11.39 19.42
N GLU A 51 -0.19 11.98 19.90
CA GLU A 51 -1.47 11.28 20.08
C GLU A 51 -2.04 10.82 18.74
N LEU A 52 -2.04 11.67 17.72
CA LEU A 52 -2.46 11.30 16.36
C LEU A 52 -1.66 10.16 15.76
N HIS A 53 -0.34 10.17 15.97
CA HIS A 53 0.53 9.09 15.51
C HIS A 53 0.17 7.75 16.19
N ALA A 54 -0.16 7.77 17.48
CA ALA A 54 -0.61 6.59 18.20
C ALA A 54 -2.00 6.11 17.73
N GLU A 55 -2.94 7.05 17.50
CA GLU A 55 -4.28 6.75 16.96
C GLU A 55 -4.22 6.16 15.54
N GLY A 56 -3.19 6.50 14.77
CA GLY A 56 -2.97 5.99 13.41
C GLY A 56 -2.49 4.54 13.35
N ASN A 57 -2.26 3.89 14.50
CA ASN A 57 -1.87 2.48 14.55
C ASN A 57 -3.11 1.57 14.51
N PHE A 58 -3.70 1.44 13.33
CA PHE A 58 -4.87 0.60 13.12
C PHE A 58 -4.52 -0.89 13.21
N SER A 59 -5.04 -1.58 14.21
CA SER A 59 -4.78 -3.01 14.46
C SER A 59 -5.55 -3.95 13.52
N GLY A 60 -6.49 -3.43 12.73
CA GLY A 60 -7.28 -4.20 11.77
C GLY A 60 -7.14 -3.63 10.36
N GLY A 61 -7.04 -4.52 9.37
CA GLY A 61 -6.87 -4.18 7.95
C GLY A 61 -7.68 -2.95 7.52
N LEU A 62 -6.97 -2.01 6.87
CA LEU A 62 -7.39 -0.64 6.57
C LEU A 62 -8.41 -0.51 5.43
N VAL A 63 -8.80 -1.63 4.81
CA VAL A 63 -9.49 -1.64 3.52
C VAL A 63 -10.81 -2.41 3.65
N VAL A 64 -11.91 -1.82 3.17
CA VAL A 64 -13.18 -2.51 2.90
C VAL A 64 -12.99 -3.39 1.67
N ASN A 65 -13.43 -4.64 1.75
CA ASN A 65 -13.41 -5.63 0.67
C ASN A 65 -13.97 -5.06 -0.65
N ASP A 66 -13.10 -4.62 -1.56
CA ASP A 66 -13.49 -4.13 -2.89
C ASP A 66 -13.79 -5.31 -3.82
N PRO A 67 -15.05 -5.50 -4.30
CA PRO A 67 -15.51 -6.68 -5.08
C PRO A 67 -14.85 -6.84 -6.44
N SER A 68 -14.03 -5.87 -6.86
CA SER A 68 -13.37 -5.88 -8.15
C SER A 68 -12.33 -6.99 -8.26
N THR A 69 -12.44 -7.79 -9.32
CA THR A 69 -11.43 -8.78 -9.70
C THR A 69 -10.32 -8.07 -10.47
N ILE A 70 -9.08 -8.19 -9.98
CA ILE A 70 -7.90 -7.62 -10.66
C ILE A 70 -7.07 -8.77 -11.20
N ALA A 71 -6.96 -8.85 -12.53
CA ALA A 71 -6.26 -9.93 -13.22
C ALA A 71 -5.71 -9.42 -14.55
N VAL A 72 -4.39 -9.22 -14.63
CA VAL A 72 -3.69 -8.83 -15.87
C VAL A 72 -2.73 -9.93 -16.28
N ASN A 73 -2.80 -10.35 -17.55
CA ASN A 73 -1.83 -11.28 -18.13
C ASN A 73 -0.47 -10.60 -18.29
N LEU A 74 0.57 -11.27 -17.81
CA LEU A 74 1.94 -10.84 -17.96
C LEU A 74 2.49 -11.36 -19.29
N PRO A 75 3.27 -10.55 -20.04
CA PRO A 75 4.00 -11.05 -21.20
C PRO A 75 4.98 -12.14 -20.77
N THR A 76 4.70 -13.37 -21.18
CA THR A 76 5.52 -14.56 -20.90
C THR A 76 5.86 -15.28 -22.20
N PRO A 77 7.15 -15.57 -22.46
CA PRO A 77 7.52 -16.54 -23.49
C PRO A 77 7.06 -17.94 -23.07
N GLU A 78 6.91 -18.84 -24.05
CA GLU A 78 6.60 -20.24 -23.78
C GLU A 78 7.67 -20.86 -22.87
N VAL A 79 7.24 -21.32 -21.69
CA VAL A 79 8.14 -21.94 -20.72
C VAL A 79 8.30 -23.42 -21.08
N VAL A 80 9.44 -23.76 -21.69
CA VAL A 80 9.81 -25.14 -22.02
C VAL A 80 10.71 -25.69 -20.90
N GLY A 81 10.26 -26.74 -20.20
CA GLY A 81 10.95 -27.33 -19.04
C GLY A 81 10.46 -26.80 -17.68
N ALA A 82 11.08 -27.25 -16.59
CA ALA A 82 10.74 -26.89 -15.19
C ALA A 82 9.28 -27.16 -14.77
N THR A 83 8.59 -28.08 -15.46
CA THR A 83 7.17 -28.40 -15.23
C THR A 83 6.88 -28.81 -13.78
N ASN A 84 7.78 -29.59 -13.16
CA ASN A 84 7.60 -30.07 -11.79
C ASN A 84 7.60 -28.91 -10.78
N VAL A 85 8.54 -27.98 -10.90
CA VAL A 85 8.66 -26.82 -9.99
C VAL A 85 7.46 -25.89 -10.15
N ARG A 86 7.03 -25.66 -11.39
CA ARG A 86 5.82 -24.87 -11.68
C ARG A 86 4.59 -25.50 -11.04
N GLU A 87 4.41 -26.82 -11.19
CA GLU A 87 3.26 -27.51 -10.63
C GLU A 87 3.28 -27.48 -9.11
N GLU A 88 4.45 -27.70 -8.50
CA GLU A 88 4.62 -27.61 -7.05
C GLU A 88 4.23 -26.23 -6.50
N ILE A 89 4.72 -25.14 -7.10
CA ILE A 89 4.35 -23.77 -6.71
C ILE A 89 2.84 -23.56 -6.85
N TYR A 90 2.25 -23.99 -7.97
CA TYR A 90 0.81 -23.88 -8.20
C TYR A 90 -0.01 -24.64 -7.15
N GLN A 91 0.37 -25.88 -6.83
CA GLN A 91 -0.31 -26.69 -5.81
C GLN A 91 -0.22 -26.05 -4.43
N TYR A 92 0.95 -25.51 -4.05
CA TYR A 92 1.08 -24.78 -2.80
C TYR A 92 0.18 -23.55 -2.72
N LEU A 93 0.09 -22.75 -3.79
CA LEU A 93 -0.78 -21.57 -3.84
C LEU A 93 -2.28 -21.93 -3.86
N MET A 94 -2.64 -23.06 -4.47
CA MET A 94 -4.01 -23.55 -4.48
C MET A 94 -4.41 -24.24 -3.18
N GLY A 95 -3.46 -24.73 -2.39
CA GLY A 95 -3.67 -25.16 -1.01
C GLY A 95 -3.78 -23.99 -0.04
N ASP A 96 -4.20 -24.27 1.20
CA ASP A 96 -4.30 -23.28 2.29
C ASP A 96 -3.19 -23.42 3.33
N ALA A 97 -2.19 -24.27 3.05
CA ALA A 97 -1.11 -24.60 3.98
C ALA A 97 0.00 -23.55 4.03
N VAL A 98 0.11 -22.69 3.01
CA VAL A 98 1.16 -21.67 2.93
C VAL A 98 0.57 -20.30 2.59
N GLU A 99 1.10 -19.26 3.23
CA GLU A 99 0.73 -17.87 2.96
C GLU A 99 1.68 -17.18 1.97
N SER A 100 2.92 -17.68 1.85
CA SER A 100 3.95 -17.09 0.99
C SER A 100 4.91 -18.13 0.44
N ILE A 101 5.44 -17.86 -0.76
CA ILE A 101 6.43 -18.71 -1.45
C ILE A 101 7.58 -17.83 -1.92
N ALA A 102 8.81 -18.27 -1.63
CA ALA A 102 10.02 -17.64 -2.12
C ALA A 102 10.76 -18.58 -3.09
N VAL A 103 11.05 -18.08 -4.29
CA VAL A 103 11.83 -18.82 -5.31
C VAL A 103 13.23 -18.22 -5.40
N TRP A 104 14.25 -19.00 -5.06
CA TRP A 104 15.65 -18.56 -5.02
C TRP A 104 16.55 -19.46 -5.90
N GLY A 105 17.75 -18.98 -6.25
CA GLY A 105 18.70 -19.71 -7.09
C GLY A 105 19.56 -18.79 -7.98
N MET A 106 20.41 -19.39 -8.81
CA MET A 106 21.37 -18.67 -9.66
C MET A 106 20.69 -17.67 -10.61
N GLY A 107 21.40 -16.59 -10.98
CA GLY A 107 20.95 -15.63 -11.98
C GLY A 107 20.71 -16.29 -13.35
N GLY A 108 19.76 -15.78 -14.13
CA GLY A 108 19.50 -16.26 -15.50
C GLY A 108 18.73 -17.59 -15.62
N ILE A 109 18.48 -18.31 -14.52
CA ILE A 109 17.80 -19.63 -14.55
C ILE A 109 16.27 -19.56 -14.79
N GLY A 110 15.70 -18.36 -14.99
CA GLY A 110 14.29 -18.21 -15.32
C GLY A 110 13.30 -18.19 -14.15
N LYS A 111 13.75 -17.95 -12.91
CA LYS A 111 12.87 -17.85 -11.71
C LYS A 111 11.68 -16.91 -11.91
N THR A 112 11.96 -15.70 -12.38
CA THR A 112 10.93 -14.69 -12.68
C THR A 112 9.99 -15.17 -13.77
N THR A 113 10.50 -15.88 -14.78
CA THR A 113 9.71 -16.44 -15.87
C THR A 113 8.72 -17.49 -15.36
N ILE A 114 9.17 -18.40 -14.49
CA ILE A 114 8.30 -19.42 -13.88
C ILE A 114 7.19 -18.75 -13.05
N MET A 115 7.52 -17.76 -12.23
CA MET A 115 6.52 -17.05 -11.41
C MET A 115 5.49 -16.29 -12.27
N LYS A 116 5.90 -15.71 -13.40
CA LYS A 116 4.95 -15.08 -14.34
C LYS A 116 4.02 -16.09 -15.01
N ASP A 117 4.53 -17.27 -15.35
CA ASP A 117 3.70 -18.34 -15.93
C ASP A 117 2.67 -18.88 -14.92
N VAL A 118 3.10 -19.09 -13.66
CA VAL A 118 2.19 -19.43 -12.56
C VAL A 118 1.15 -18.33 -12.35
N HIS A 119 1.56 -17.05 -12.29
CA HIS A 119 0.63 -15.92 -12.19
C HIS A 119 -0.45 -15.97 -13.28
N ASN A 120 -0.06 -16.14 -14.54
CA ASN A 120 -0.98 -16.21 -15.67
C ASN A 120 -1.93 -17.42 -15.59
N ARG A 121 -1.47 -18.55 -15.06
CA ARG A 121 -2.33 -19.71 -14.78
C ARG A 121 -3.34 -19.39 -13.67
N LEU A 122 -2.92 -18.72 -12.60
CA LEU A 122 -3.79 -18.34 -11.48
C LEU A 122 -4.90 -17.36 -11.88
N LEU A 123 -4.75 -16.60 -12.97
CA LEU A 123 -5.82 -15.72 -13.49
C LEU A 123 -7.08 -16.50 -13.90
N LYS A 124 -6.96 -17.81 -14.13
CA LYS A 124 -8.08 -18.70 -14.49
C LYS A 124 -8.79 -19.26 -13.26
N GLU A 125 -8.23 -19.06 -12.08
CA GLU A 125 -8.73 -19.60 -10.82
C GLU A 125 -9.60 -18.58 -10.11
N SER A 126 -10.71 -19.02 -9.51
CA SER A 126 -11.58 -18.15 -8.71
C SER A 126 -11.07 -17.94 -7.28
N LYS A 127 -10.00 -18.65 -6.88
CA LYS A 127 -9.42 -18.58 -5.53
C LYS A 127 -8.91 -17.17 -5.19
N PHE A 128 -8.29 -16.51 -6.16
CA PHE A 128 -7.68 -15.19 -5.96
C PHE A 128 -8.57 -14.10 -6.54
N ARG A 129 -9.07 -13.22 -5.67
CA ARG A 129 -9.84 -12.04 -6.11
C ARG A 129 -8.97 -11.01 -6.82
N LYS A 130 -7.71 -10.87 -6.42
CA LYS A 130 -6.77 -9.91 -7.00
C LYS A 130 -5.40 -10.56 -7.15
N LEU A 131 -4.84 -10.48 -8.35
CA LEU A 131 -3.50 -10.93 -8.71
C LEU A 131 -2.75 -9.72 -9.28
N ILE A 132 -1.77 -9.23 -8.51
CA ILE A 132 -0.95 -8.07 -8.87
C ILE A 132 0.51 -8.51 -9.04
N TRP A 133 1.22 -7.84 -9.95
CA TRP A 133 2.64 -8.08 -10.17
C TRP A 133 3.42 -6.78 -9.97
N VAL A 134 4.28 -6.76 -8.95
CA VAL A 134 5.11 -5.58 -8.62
C VAL A 134 6.59 -5.97 -8.68
N THR A 135 7.40 -5.12 -9.30
CA THR A 135 8.85 -5.32 -9.38
C THR A 135 9.55 -4.38 -8.40
N VAL A 136 10.37 -4.92 -7.52
CA VAL A 136 11.13 -4.13 -6.53
C VAL A 136 12.55 -3.92 -7.05
N SER A 137 13.03 -2.68 -7.02
CA SER A 137 14.43 -2.36 -7.34
C SER A 137 15.39 -2.81 -6.24
N GLU A 138 16.66 -3.01 -6.59
CA GLU A 138 17.73 -3.34 -5.64
C GLU A 138 17.85 -2.29 -4.53
N VAL A 139 17.76 -1.00 -4.89
CA VAL A 139 17.56 0.07 -3.92
C VAL A 139 16.13 -0.03 -3.41
N PHE A 140 16.00 -0.57 -2.19
CA PHE A 140 14.72 -0.76 -1.54
C PHE A 140 14.16 0.56 -1.03
N ASP A 141 12.95 0.91 -1.47
CA ASP A 141 12.18 2.04 -0.97
C ASP A 141 10.75 1.58 -0.69
N ILE A 142 10.40 1.52 0.59
CA ILE A 142 9.07 1.09 1.05
C ILE A 142 7.96 2.00 0.54
N ARG A 143 8.21 3.31 0.43
CA ARG A 143 7.20 4.27 -0.05
C ARG A 143 6.93 4.05 -1.53
N LYS A 144 7.98 3.80 -2.30
CA LYS A 144 7.86 3.44 -3.72
C LYS A 144 7.11 2.12 -3.88
N LEU A 145 7.45 1.08 -3.11
CA LEU A 145 6.76 -0.21 -3.15
C LEU A 145 5.26 -0.07 -2.85
N GLN A 146 4.91 0.66 -1.78
CA GLN A 146 3.52 0.92 -1.42
C GLN A 146 2.78 1.66 -2.54
N LYS A 147 3.44 2.65 -3.17
CA LYS A 147 2.89 3.39 -4.32
C LYS A 147 2.69 2.50 -5.54
N ASP A 148 3.64 1.62 -5.85
CA ASP A 148 3.54 0.70 -6.99
C ASP A 148 2.42 -0.32 -6.77
N ILE A 149 2.26 -0.86 -5.55
CA ILE A 149 1.13 -1.73 -5.17
C ILE A 149 -0.20 -0.98 -5.30
N ALA A 150 -0.29 0.23 -4.74
CA ALA A 150 -1.51 1.05 -4.81
C ALA A 150 -1.89 1.34 -6.27
N SER A 151 -0.91 1.70 -7.10
CA SER A 151 -1.12 1.97 -8.52
C SER A 151 -1.66 0.74 -9.26
N GLU A 152 -1.13 -0.46 -8.99
CA GLU A 152 -1.61 -1.69 -9.63
C GLU A 152 -3.02 -2.07 -9.18
N LEU A 153 -3.36 -1.78 -7.92
CA LEU A 153 -4.71 -1.96 -7.38
C LEU A 153 -5.71 -0.92 -7.94
N GLU A 154 -5.27 0.32 -8.21
CA GLU A 154 -6.10 1.42 -8.71
C GLU A 154 -6.33 1.37 -10.23
N ARG A 155 -5.33 0.95 -11.01
CA ARG A 155 -5.42 0.82 -12.48
C ARG A 155 -6.57 -0.08 -12.95
N ASN A 156 -7.14 -0.87 -12.05
CA ASN A 156 -8.19 -1.84 -12.32
C ASN A 156 -9.49 -1.54 -11.55
N LEU A 157 -9.61 -0.35 -10.95
CA LEU A 157 -10.88 0.15 -10.38
C LEU A 157 -11.76 0.78 -11.47
N SER A 158 -13.07 0.54 -11.37
CA SER A 158 -14.08 1.06 -12.29
C SER A 158 -14.02 2.60 -12.41
N PRO A 159 -14.16 3.18 -13.63
CA PRO A 159 -13.96 4.61 -13.92
C PRO A 159 -14.87 5.59 -13.15
N TYR A 160 -15.90 5.11 -12.46
CA TYR A 160 -16.80 5.96 -11.66
C TYR A 160 -16.11 6.71 -10.50
N TRP A 161 -14.90 6.30 -10.12
CA TRP A 161 -14.18 6.91 -8.98
C TRP A 161 -13.05 7.87 -9.39
N GLN A 162 -12.75 8.02 -10.68
CA GLN A 162 -11.71 8.97 -11.15
C GLN A 162 -12.14 10.44 -11.02
N LEU A 163 -13.44 10.72 -10.94
CA LEU A 163 -13.98 12.09 -10.91
C LEU A 163 -13.94 12.76 -9.53
N PHE A 164 -13.73 12.02 -8.43
CA PHE A 164 -13.76 12.57 -7.07
C PHE A 164 -12.40 13.00 -6.51
N TYR A 165 -11.29 12.66 -7.17
CA TYR A 165 -9.92 12.97 -6.71
C TYR A 165 -9.22 14.08 -7.52
N ILE A 166 -9.96 14.81 -8.36
CA ILE A 166 -9.45 15.99 -9.09
C ILE A 166 -10.01 17.31 -8.49
N LEU A 167 -10.74 17.24 -7.36
CA LEU A 167 -11.12 18.38 -6.52
C LEU A 167 -10.54 18.19 -5.12
#